data_AF-A0A2M7Q3N8-F1
#
_entry.id   AF-A0A2M7Q3N8-F1
#
_cell.length_a   1.000
_cell.length_b   1.000
_cell.length_c   1.000
_cell.angle_alpha   90.00
_cell.angle_beta   90.00
_cell.angle_gamma   90.00
#
_symmetry.space_group_name_H-M   'P 1'
#
loop_
_entity.id
_entity.type
_entity.pdbx_description
1 polymer ?
#
loop_
_entity_poly.entity_id
_entity_poly.type
_entity_poly.pdbx_seq_one_letter_code
_entity_poly.pdbx_strand_id
1 'polypeptide(L)' 'MNLETKRAIILEARLARRKQLSESANPYPEGSEAFEVWQTFYRMVLADELRNDLIDSEYEASAY' A
#
# COMPACT_ATOMS: atom_id res chain seq x y z
N MET A 1 -15.08 7.21 -3.55
CA MET A 1 -15.03 6.11 -2.55
C MET A 1 -14.83 6.65 -1.11
N ASN A 2 -15.27 5.96 -0.06
CA ASN A 2 -15.02 6.38 1.34
C ASN A 2 -13.58 6.06 1.79
N LEU A 3 -13.08 6.79 2.80
CA LEU A 3 -11.71 6.72 3.30
C LEU A 3 -11.33 5.32 3.82
N GLU A 4 -12.24 4.65 4.53
CA GLU A 4 -12.02 3.30 5.08
C GLU A 4 -11.84 2.25 3.97
N THR A 5 -12.70 2.30 2.94
CA THR A 5 -12.59 1.42 1.77
C THR A 5 -11.28 1.66 1.04
N LYS A 6 -10.89 2.92 0.86
CA LYS A 6 -9.61 3.28 0.22
C LYS A 6 -8.42 2.73 1.00
N ARG A 7 -8.44 2.82 2.34
CA ARG A 7 -7.39 2.24 3.21
C ARG A 7 -7.29 0.72 3.05
N ALA A 8 -8.42 0.01 3.00
CA ALA A 8 -8.42 -1.44 2.80
C ALA A 8 -7.74 -1.85 1.48
N ILE A 9 -8.09 -1.18 0.38
CA ILE A 9 -7.50 -1.41 -0.95
C ILE A 9 -5.98 -1.20 -0.94
N ILE A 10 -5.52 -0.14 -0.28
CA ILE A 10 -4.09 0.17 -0.16
C ILE A 10 -3.33 -0.95 0.56
N LEU A 11 -3.90 -1.46 1.66
CA LEU A 11 -3.29 -2.54 2.43
C LEU A 11 -3.23 -3.85 1.61
N GLU A 12 -4.28 -4.16 0.86
CA GLU A 12 -4.29 -5.32 -0.04
C GLU A 12 -3.23 -5.20 -1.14
N ALA A 13 -3.09 -4.03 -1.77
CA ALA A 13 -2.10 -3.76 -2.81
C ALA A 13 -0.67 -4.00 -2.30
N ARG A 14 -0.37 -3.47 -1.12
CA ARG A 14 0.94 -3.64 -0.45
C ARG A 14 1.19 -5.09 -0.08
N LEU A 15 0.20 -5.77 0.46
CA LEU A 15 0.30 -7.18 0.83
C LEU A 15 0.52 -8.08 -0.40
N ALA A 16 -0.17 -7.79 -1.51
CA ALA A 16 0.05 -8.48 -2.78
C ALA A 16 1.48 -8.28 -3.30
N ARG A 17 2.01 -7.05 -3.20
CA ARG A 17 3.39 -6.74 -3.56
C ARG A 17 4.41 -7.47 -2.69
N ARG A 18 4.20 -7.50 -1.36
CA ARG A 18 5.05 -8.25 -0.41
C ARG A 18 5.03 -9.76 -0.68
N LYS A 19 3.90 -10.29 -1.12
CA LYS A 19 3.74 -11.70 -1.54
C LYS A 19 4.28 -11.97 -2.95
N GLN A 20 4.86 -10.98 -3.63
CA GLN A 20 5.34 -11.08 -5.02
C GLN A 20 4.26 -11.56 -6.00
N LEU A 21 2.99 -11.29 -5.71
CA LEU A 21 1.90 -11.54 -6.65
C LEU A 21 2.06 -10.63 -7.86
N SER A 22 1.66 -11.10 -9.04
CA SER A 22 1.67 -10.29 -10.25
C SER A 22 0.70 -9.12 -10.13
N GLU A 23 0.93 -8.06 -10.91
CA GLU A 23 0.03 -6.92 -10.96
C GLU A 23 -1.37 -7.31 -11.50
N SER A 24 -1.44 -8.35 -12.32
CA SER A 24 -2.69 -8.95 -12.78
C SER A 24 -3.52 -9.63 -11.67
N ALA A 25 -2.98 -9.75 -10.45
CA ALA A 25 -3.73 -10.20 -9.28
C ALA A 25 -4.63 -9.12 -8.67
N ASN A 26 -4.70 -7.93 -9.28
CA ASN A 26 -5.65 -6.88 -8.90
C ASN A 26 -7.08 -7.44 -8.94
N PRO A 27 -7.82 -7.49 -7.81
CA PRO A 27 -9.15 -8.08 -7.77
C PRO A 27 -10.25 -7.11 -8.27
N TYR A 28 -9.90 -5.84 -8.51
CA TYR A 28 -10.85 -4.79 -8.86
C TYR A 28 -11.05 -4.72 -10.38
N PRO A 29 -12.25 -4.32 -10.86
CA PRO A 29 -12.51 -4.18 -12.30
C PRO A 29 -11.75 -2.99 -12.90
N GLU A 30 -11.15 -3.18 -14.08
CA GLU A 30 -10.46 -2.14 -14.83
C GLU A 30 -11.36 -0.91 -15.07
N GLY A 31 -10.81 0.30 -14.87
CA GLY A 31 -11.54 1.56 -14.98
C GLY A 31 -12.32 1.97 -13.73
N SER A 32 -12.31 1.17 -12.66
CA SER A 32 -12.84 1.57 -11.36
C SER A 32 -11.83 2.37 -10.54
N GLU A 33 -12.33 3.28 -9.69
CA GLU A 33 -11.49 4.03 -8.73
C GLU A 33 -10.66 3.07 -7.84
N ALA A 34 -11.21 1.92 -7.48
CA ALA A 34 -10.53 0.91 -6.66
C ALA A 34 -9.34 0.26 -7.40
N PHE A 35 -9.50 -0.01 -8.70
CA PHE A 35 -8.44 -0.55 -9.54
C PHE A 35 -7.25 0.40 -9.63
N GLU A 36 -7.50 1.67 -9.89
CA GLU A 36 -6.45 2.70 -9.99
C GLU A 36 -5.71 2.88 -8.67
N VAL A 37 -6.45 2.91 -7.55
CA VAL A 37 -5.85 2.99 -6.21
C VAL A 37 -4.98 1.77 -5.95
N TRP A 38 -5.49 0.56 -6.14
CA TRP A 38 -4.71 -0.66 -5.92
C TRP A 38 -3.44 -0.67 -6.77
N GLN A 39 -3.55 -0.36 -8.06
CA GLN A 39 -2.42 -0.38 -8.99
C GLN A 39 -1.36 0.65 -8.62
N THR A 40 -1.77 1.86 -8.23
CA THR A 40 -0.86 2.93 -7.77
C THR A 40 -0.04 2.46 -6.57
N PHE A 41 -0.71 1.92 -5.55
CA PHE A 41 -0.04 1.51 -4.30
C PHE A 41 0.69 0.17 -4.41
N TYR A 42 0.31 -0.70 -5.35
CA TYR A 42 1.05 -1.91 -5.67
C TYR A 42 2.37 -1.59 -6.39
N ARG A 43 2.36 -0.60 -7.30
CA ARG A 43 3.56 -0.16 -8.06
C ARG A 43 4.49 0.74 -7.25
N MET A 44 3.98 1.40 -6.20
CA MET A 44 4.81 2.16 -5.28
C MET A 44 5.89 1.24 -4.68
N VAL A 45 7.16 1.59 -4.94
CA VAL A 45 8.30 0.82 -4.46
C VAL A 45 8.41 1.01 -2.95
N LEU A 46 8.55 -0.10 -2.22
CA LEU A 46 8.75 -0.20 -0.77
C LEU A 46 9.84 0.73 -0.18
N ALA A 47 10.64 1.41 -1.00
CA ALA A 47 11.63 2.39 -0.55
C ALA A 47 11.00 3.56 0.23
N ASP A 48 9.76 3.96 -0.10
CA ASP A 48 9.03 4.98 0.68
C ASP A 48 8.42 4.40 1.97
N GLU A 49 8.04 3.12 2.01
CA GLU A 49 7.58 2.45 3.24
C GLU A 49 8.73 2.19 4.20
N LEU A 50 9.89 1.74 3.70
CA LEU A 50 11.07 1.52 4.54
C LEU A 50 11.54 2.81 5.20
N ARG A 51 11.36 3.95 4.52
CA ARG A 51 11.69 5.27 5.05
C ARG A 51 10.70 5.70 6.15
N ASN A 52 9.41 5.47 5.95
CA ASN A 52 8.40 5.81 6.97
C ASN A 52 8.46 4.88 8.18
N ASP A 53 8.66 3.57 7.99
CA ASP A 53 8.86 2.62 9.10
C ASP A 53 10.14 2.94 9.90
N LEU A 54 11.21 3.40 9.23
CA LEU A 54 12.43 3.87 9.91
C LEU A 54 12.18 5.16 10.71
N ILE A 55 11.45 6.12 10.14
CA ILE A 55 11.12 7.40 10.80
C ILE A 55 10.20 7.16 12.01
N ASP A 56 9.19 6.30 11.89
CA ASP A 56 8.28 5.96 12.98
C ASP A 56 9.02 5.21 14.10
N SER A 57 9.94 4.30 13.75
CA SER A 57 10.79 3.61 14.74
C SER A 57 11.79 4.54 15.45
N GLU A 58 12.33 5.56 14.77
CA GLU A 58 13.25 6.54 15.38
C GLU A 58 12.53 7.50 16.33
N TYR A 59 11.28 7.85 16.02
CA TYR A 59 10.46 8.71 16.88
C TYR A 59 10.05 8.02 18.18
N GLU A 60 9.75 6.71 18.16
CA GLU A 60 9.46 5.95 19.38
C GLU A 60 10.70 5.73 20.25
N ALA A 61 11.89 5.57 19.65
CA ALA A 61 13.13 5.35 20.38
C ALA A 61 13.66 6.61 21.09
N SER A 62 13.32 7.81 20.61
CA SER A 62 13.79 9.09 21.15
C SER A 62 12.85 9.70 22.22
N ALA A 63 11.73 9.04 22.50
CA ALA A 63 10.76 9.44 23.53
C ALA A 63 11.05 8.85 24.93
N TYR A 64 12.19 8.17 25.11
CA TYR A 64 12.68 7.61 26.38
C TYR A 64 13.89 8.36 26.91
#